data_AF-A0A139HAI6-F1
#
_entry.id   AF-A0A139HAI6-F1
#
_cell.length_a   1.000
_cell.length_b   1.000
_cell.length_c   1.000
_cell.angle_alpha   90.00
_cell.angle_beta   90.00
_cell.angle_gamma   90.00
#
_symmetry.space_group_name_H-M   'P 1'
#
loop_
_entity.id
_entity.type
_entity.pdbx_description
1 polymer ?
#
loop_
_entity_poly.entity_id
_entity_poly.type
_entity_poly.pdbx_seq_one_letter_code
_entity_poly.pdbx_strand_id
1 'polypeptide(L)'
;MAVKGDLRKTFANPTPVAVAGFLLALTPLSTNLLGWRGSGGFGTTSVGSYFFCGGMLMTLGSVGEYFLGNTFPMVVFLTLGSFFLTFASTLVPDYGAYVAYAKDPTNPASGLQSPAFLSSFAFFLIGFAILSFIFCIAAVRTNALYMALMILLVPTFSCVATSF
;
A
#
# COMPACT_ATOMS: atom_id res chain seq x y z
N MET A 1 25.63 32.46 9.56
CA MET A 1 26.18 31.09 9.60
C MET A 1 25.55 30.34 8.43
N ALA A 2 26.29 30.06 7.37
CA ALA A 2 25.74 29.33 6.22
C ALA A 2 25.46 27.89 6.65
N VAL A 3 24.19 27.46 6.60
CA VAL A 3 23.81 26.07 6.85
C VAL A 3 24.52 25.20 5.81
N LYS A 4 25.36 24.26 6.26
CA LYS A 4 25.99 23.28 5.37
C LYS A 4 24.88 22.42 4.75
N GLY A 5 24.46 22.75 3.53
CA GLY A 5 23.40 22.07 2.76
C GLY A 5 23.81 20.69 2.23
N ASP A 6 24.51 19.88 3.04
CA ASP A 6 25.03 18.56 2.64
C ASP A 6 24.26 17.44 3.36
N LEU A 7 22.93 17.54 3.36
CA LEU A 7 22.02 16.58 4.02
C LEU A 7 22.23 15.14 3.53
N ARG A 8 22.54 14.97 2.24
CA ARG A 8 22.86 13.67 1.62
C ARG A 8 24.16 13.02 2.12
N LYS A 9 25.07 13.80 2.73
CA LYS A 9 26.28 13.30 3.41
C LYS A 9 26.10 13.16 4.92
N THR A 10 24.97 13.64 5.45
CA THR A 10 24.67 13.68 6.88
C THR A 10 23.71 12.54 7.27
N PHE A 11 22.74 12.23 6.40
CA PHE A 11 21.73 11.21 6.63
C PHE A 11 21.87 10.03 5.66
N ALA A 12 21.46 8.84 6.12
CA ALA A 12 21.37 7.65 5.28
C ALA A 12 20.26 7.79 4.23
N ASN A 13 20.37 7.05 3.13
CA ASN A 13 19.33 6.99 2.09
C ASN A 13 18.14 6.12 2.58
N PRO A 14 16.93 6.66 2.71
CA PRO A 14 15.77 5.93 3.22
C PRO A 14 14.94 5.24 2.10
N THR A 15 15.18 5.53 0.82
CA THR A 15 14.47 4.87 -0.30
C THR A 15 14.57 3.34 -0.22
N PRO A 16 15.74 2.71 0.04
CA PRO A 16 15.84 1.25 0.06
C PRO A 16 14.98 0.59 1.13
N VAL A 17 14.83 1.21 2.32
CA VAL A 17 13.98 0.64 3.38
C VAL A 17 12.50 0.74 3.02
N ALA A 18 12.08 1.83 2.38
CA ALA A 18 10.71 1.97 1.88
C ALA A 18 10.38 0.94 0.79
N VAL A 19 11.31 0.73 -0.16
CA VAL A 19 11.14 -0.27 -1.22
C VAL A 19 11.13 -1.70 -0.66
N ALA A 20 11.98 -2.01 0.33
CA ALA A 20 11.95 -3.29 1.00
C ALA A 20 10.61 -3.53 1.71
N GLY A 21 10.10 -2.52 2.43
CA GLY A 21 8.78 -2.57 3.06
C GLY A 21 7.65 -2.85 2.07
N PHE A 22 7.66 -2.13 0.94
CA PHE A 22 6.72 -2.33 -0.16
C PHE A 22 6.75 -3.76 -0.70
N LEU A 23 7.94 -4.29 -1.01
CA LEU A 23 8.09 -5.64 -1.56
C LEU A 23 7.62 -6.72 -0.57
N LEU A 24 8.03 -6.61 0.69
CA LEU A 24 7.70 -7.60 1.73
C LEU A 24 6.20 -7.63 2.08
N ALA A 25 5.45 -6.57 1.80
CA ALA A 25 4.00 -6.55 1.93
C ALA A 25 3.27 -6.92 0.62
N LEU A 26 3.74 -6.41 -0.52
CA LEU A 26 3.09 -6.64 -1.81
C LEU A 26 3.24 -8.08 -2.29
N THR A 27 4.44 -8.67 -2.19
CA THR A 27 4.67 -10.04 -2.65
C THR A 27 3.69 -11.04 -2.03
N PRO A 28 3.54 -11.13 -0.69
CA PRO A 28 2.57 -12.06 -0.11
C PRO A 28 1.13 -11.73 -0.52
N LEU A 29 0.76 -10.44 -0.61
CA LEU A 29 -0.58 -10.07 -1.11
C LEU A 29 -0.82 -10.59 -2.54
N SER A 30 0.12 -10.38 -3.45
CA SER A 30 0.02 -10.88 -4.83
C SER A 30 -0.08 -12.41 -4.87
N THR A 31 0.70 -13.12 -4.06
CA THR A 31 0.62 -14.60 -4.02
C THR A 31 -0.74 -15.08 -3.52
N ASN A 32 -1.32 -14.42 -2.50
CA ASN A 32 -2.65 -14.74 -1.99
C ASN A 32 -3.75 -14.45 -3.01
N LEU A 33 -3.67 -13.33 -3.73
CA LEU A 33 -4.65 -12.98 -4.77
C LEU A 33 -4.58 -13.93 -5.98
N LEU A 34 -3.39 -14.42 -6.32
CA LEU A 34 -3.18 -15.37 -7.41
C LEU A 34 -3.44 -16.84 -7.00
N GLY A 35 -3.78 -17.10 -5.74
CA GLY A 35 -4.06 -18.46 -5.27
C GLY A 35 -2.85 -19.39 -5.25
N TRP A 36 -1.63 -18.86 -5.19
CA TRP A 36 -0.42 -19.67 -5.29
C TRP A 36 -0.36 -20.72 -4.19
N ARG A 37 -0.25 -21.99 -4.58
CA ARG A 37 -0.24 -23.15 -3.68
C ARG A 37 -1.46 -23.20 -2.74
N GLY A 38 -2.62 -22.69 -3.18
CA GLY A 38 -3.84 -22.66 -2.37
C GLY A 38 -3.87 -21.54 -1.33
N SER A 39 -3.01 -20.52 -1.45
CA SER A 39 -3.11 -19.28 -0.65
C SER A 39 -4.37 -18.48 -1.01
N GLY A 40 -4.85 -17.60 -0.12
CA GLY A 40 -6.14 -16.92 -0.30
C GLY A 40 -6.60 -16.13 0.92
N GLY A 41 -7.92 -15.94 1.05
CA GLY A 41 -8.51 -15.27 2.22
C GLY A 41 -8.13 -13.79 2.36
N PHE A 42 -8.00 -13.10 1.22
CA PHE A 42 -7.53 -11.70 1.13
C PHE A 42 -6.18 -11.43 1.82
N GLY A 43 -5.37 -12.47 2.08
CA GLY A 43 -4.09 -12.32 2.76
C GLY A 43 -4.20 -11.97 4.25
N THR A 44 -5.28 -12.36 4.92
CA THR A 44 -5.47 -12.20 6.37
C THR A 44 -4.29 -12.74 7.21
N THR A 45 -3.65 -13.83 6.79
CA THR A 45 -2.42 -14.35 7.43
C THR A 45 -1.24 -13.38 7.34
N SER A 46 -1.23 -12.52 6.33
CA SER A 46 -0.18 -11.53 6.06
C SER A 46 -0.47 -10.15 6.67
N VAL A 47 -1.51 -10.01 7.50
CA VAL A 47 -1.84 -8.75 8.18
C VAL A 47 -0.64 -8.16 8.94
N GLY A 48 0.19 -9.01 9.55
CA GLY A 48 1.43 -8.57 10.20
C GLY A 48 2.41 -7.90 9.21
N SER A 49 2.62 -8.46 8.03
CA SER A 49 3.50 -7.84 7.03
C SER A 49 2.89 -6.55 6.47
N TYR A 50 1.56 -6.44 6.40
CA TYR A 50 0.89 -5.19 5.99
C TYR A 50 1.12 -4.07 7.02
N PHE A 51 0.99 -4.34 8.32
CA PHE A 51 1.26 -3.32 9.34
C PHE A 51 2.74 -2.93 9.43
N PHE A 52 3.63 -3.92 9.54
CA PHE A 52 5.03 -3.65 9.88
C PHE A 52 5.89 -3.40 8.65
N CYS A 53 5.74 -4.16 7.57
CA CYS A 53 6.53 -3.97 6.36
C CYS A 53 5.89 -2.91 5.45
N GLY A 54 4.63 -3.12 5.07
CA GLY A 54 3.92 -2.22 4.16
C GLY A 54 3.62 -0.88 4.80
N GLY A 55 3.19 -0.84 6.05
CA GLY A 55 2.90 0.39 6.78
C GLY A 55 4.15 1.03 7.36
N MET A 56 4.66 0.45 8.45
CA MET A 56 5.69 1.09 9.28
C MET A 56 6.99 1.38 8.52
N LEU A 57 7.57 0.41 7.80
CA LEU A 57 8.82 0.67 7.07
C LEU A 57 8.66 1.73 5.98
N MET A 58 7.51 1.75 5.28
CA MET A 58 7.24 2.76 4.25
C MET A 58 6.98 4.15 4.85
N THR A 59 6.28 4.24 5.98
CA THR A 59 6.08 5.50 6.71
C THR A 59 7.40 6.05 7.26
N LEU A 60 8.25 5.20 7.84
CA LEU A 60 9.56 5.64 8.33
C LEU A 60 10.47 6.05 7.17
N GLY A 61 10.46 5.29 6.07
CA GLY A 61 11.21 5.62 4.86
C GLY A 61 10.77 6.95 4.24
N SER A 62 9.45 7.22 4.17
CA SER A 62 8.94 8.48 3.64
C SER A 62 9.27 9.68 4.53
N VAL A 63 9.23 9.52 5.86
CA VAL A 63 9.71 10.56 6.80
C VAL A 63 11.21 10.84 6.58
N GLY A 64 12.01 9.81 6.29
CA GLY A 64 13.40 10.00 5.89
C GLY A 64 13.53 10.82 4.59
N GLU A 65 12.72 10.53 3.58
CA GLU A 65 12.71 11.29 2.32
C GLU A 65 12.29 12.76 2.51
N TYR A 66 11.39 13.03 3.47
CA TYR A 66 11.03 14.39 3.86
C TYR A 66 12.24 15.17 4.36
N PHE A 67 13.04 14.60 5.26
CA PHE A 67 14.24 15.26 5.79
C PHE A 67 15.33 15.48 4.72
N LEU A 68 15.39 14.61 3.70
CA LEU A 68 16.29 14.79 2.56
C LEU A 68 15.78 15.79 1.51
N GLY A 69 14.54 16.28 1.64
CA GLY A 69 13.91 17.19 0.69
C GLY A 69 13.44 16.52 -0.61
N ASN A 70 13.30 15.19 -0.63
CA ASN A 70 12.84 14.44 -1.79
C ASN A 70 11.31 14.29 -1.75
N THR A 71 10.58 15.32 -2.19
CA THR A 71 9.11 15.38 -2.09
C THR A 71 8.40 14.23 -2.81
N PHE A 72 8.83 13.90 -4.02
CA PHE A 72 8.13 12.89 -4.82
C PHE A 72 8.13 11.49 -4.18
N PRO A 73 9.29 10.88 -3.86
CA PRO A 73 9.29 9.57 -3.19
C PRO A 73 8.68 9.64 -1.79
N MET A 74 8.80 10.76 -1.07
CA MET A 74 8.09 10.96 0.20
C MET A 74 6.57 10.77 0.04
N VAL A 75 5.94 11.49 -0.90
CA VAL A 75 4.49 11.37 -1.13
C VAL A 75 4.10 9.96 -1.56
N VAL A 76 4.84 9.36 -2.50
CA VAL A 76 4.52 8.02 -3.01
C VAL A 76 4.64 6.96 -1.91
N PHE A 77 5.74 6.92 -1.16
CA PHE A 77 5.92 5.91 -0.11
C PHE A 77 4.98 6.13 1.07
N LEU A 78 4.69 7.37 1.46
CA LEU A 78 3.74 7.64 2.53
C LEU A 78 2.32 7.20 2.16
N THR A 79 1.88 7.52 0.93
CA THR A 79 0.54 7.13 0.47
C THR A 79 0.39 5.62 0.30
N LEU A 80 1.40 4.94 -0.26
CA LEU A 80 1.40 3.48 -0.36
C LEU A 80 1.53 2.78 1.00
N GLY A 81 2.26 3.37 1.95
CA GLY A 81 2.29 2.86 3.31
C GLY A 81 0.93 2.94 4.00
N SER A 82 0.24 4.07 3.81
CA SER A 82 -1.14 4.24 4.29
C SER A 82 -2.11 3.24 3.64
N PHE A 83 -1.92 2.87 2.37
CA PHE A 83 -2.72 1.81 1.74
C PHE A 83 -2.62 0.48 2.51
N PHE A 84 -1.41 0.03 2.83
CA PHE A 84 -1.24 -1.23 3.56
C PHE A 84 -1.78 -1.17 4.99
N LEU A 85 -1.64 -0.04 5.68
CA LEU A 85 -2.23 0.17 6.99
C LEU A 85 -3.76 0.10 6.94
N THR A 86 -4.39 0.77 5.97
CA THR A 86 -5.85 0.72 5.76
C THR A 86 -6.32 -0.69 5.41
N PHE A 87 -5.59 -1.40 4.54
CA PHE A 87 -5.91 -2.77 4.18
C PHE A 87 -5.81 -3.69 5.40
N ALA A 88 -4.75 -3.57 6.19
CA ALA A 88 -4.56 -4.35 7.41
C ALA A 88 -5.68 -4.09 8.45
N SER A 89 -6.02 -2.82 8.71
CA SER A 89 -7.10 -2.46 9.64
C SER A 89 -8.46 -2.97 9.18
N THR A 90 -8.67 -3.11 7.87
CA THR A 90 -9.92 -3.65 7.31
C THR A 90 -10.05 -5.16 7.58
N LEU A 91 -8.92 -5.87 7.66
CA LEU A 91 -8.87 -7.32 7.85
C LEU A 91 -8.83 -7.74 9.33
N VAL A 92 -8.35 -6.86 10.23
CA VAL A 92 -8.32 -7.14 11.66
C VAL A 92 -9.74 -7.13 12.23
N PRO A 93 -10.20 -8.22 12.86
CA PRO A 93 -11.56 -8.33 13.37
C PRO A 93 -11.96 -7.22 14.36
N ASP A 94 -11.02 -6.80 15.21
CA ASP A 94 -11.28 -5.83 16.28
C ASP A 94 -11.63 -4.42 15.79
N TYR A 95 -11.25 -4.05 14.57
CA TYR A 95 -11.67 -2.78 13.95
C TYR A 95 -13.14 -2.82 13.49
N GLY A 96 -13.74 -4.01 13.38
CA GLY A 96 -15.15 -4.17 13.09
C GLY A 96 -15.60 -3.74 11.68
N ALA A 97 -14.68 -3.46 10.76
CA ALA A 97 -14.96 -2.84 9.46
C ALA A 97 -15.99 -3.61 8.60
N TYR A 98 -15.94 -4.94 8.64
CA TYR A 98 -16.84 -5.81 7.88
C TYR A 98 -18.05 -6.31 8.69
N VAL A 99 -18.12 -6.05 10.00
CA VAL A 99 -19.14 -6.64 10.90
C VAL A 99 -20.54 -6.18 10.53
N ALA A 100 -20.71 -4.90 10.18
CA ALA A 100 -22.00 -4.34 9.76
C ALA A 100 -22.56 -4.96 8.46
N TYR A 101 -21.71 -5.66 7.71
CA TYR A 101 -22.07 -6.29 6.44
C TYR A 101 -22.36 -7.79 6.56
N ALA A 102 -22.14 -8.38 7.75
CA ALA A 102 -22.42 -9.79 8.02
C ALA A 102 -23.94 -10.03 8.14
N LYS A 103 -24.44 -11.07 7.45
CA LYS A 103 -25.86 -11.47 7.53
C LYS A 103 -26.16 -12.26 8.81
N ASP A 104 -25.16 -12.96 9.33
CA ASP A 104 -25.25 -13.77 10.53
C ASP A 104 -24.40 -13.15 11.65
N PRO A 105 -24.99 -12.73 12.78
CA PRO A 105 -24.27 -12.18 13.93
C PRO A 105 -23.26 -13.16 14.55
N THR A 106 -23.45 -14.47 14.35
CA THR A 106 -22.55 -15.51 14.87
C THR A 106 -21.33 -15.75 13.98
N ASN A 107 -21.34 -15.24 12.74
CA ASN A 107 -20.21 -15.29 11.82
C ASN A 107 -19.92 -13.92 11.19
N PRO A 108 -19.27 -13.01 11.94
CA PRO A 108 -18.95 -11.67 11.45
C PRO A 108 -18.06 -11.68 10.19
N ALA A 109 -17.17 -12.68 10.04
CA ALA A 109 -16.26 -12.79 8.90
C ALA A 109 -17.00 -12.95 7.55
N SER A 110 -18.27 -13.39 7.57
CA SER A 110 -19.11 -13.44 6.37
C SER A 110 -19.30 -12.08 5.70
N GLY A 111 -19.16 -10.98 6.46
CA GLY A 111 -19.25 -9.62 5.95
C GLY A 111 -18.16 -9.26 4.92
N LEU A 112 -16.99 -9.92 4.97
CA LEU A 112 -15.91 -9.73 3.99
C LEU A 112 -16.31 -10.18 2.57
N GLN A 113 -17.31 -11.06 2.46
CA GLN A 113 -17.83 -11.55 1.17
C GLN A 113 -19.13 -10.86 0.76
N SER A 114 -19.57 -9.85 1.53
CA SER A 114 -20.77 -9.10 1.21
C SER A 114 -20.54 -8.23 -0.02
N PRO A 115 -21.41 -8.27 -1.05
CA PRO A 115 -21.28 -7.42 -2.22
C PRO A 115 -21.17 -5.93 -1.88
N ALA A 116 -21.89 -5.48 -0.86
CA ALA A 116 -21.87 -4.08 -0.42
C ALA A 116 -20.52 -3.69 0.21
N PHE A 117 -19.88 -4.59 0.96
CA PHE A 117 -18.56 -4.37 1.52
C PHE A 117 -17.49 -4.31 0.43
N LEU A 118 -17.50 -5.31 -0.46
CA LEU A 118 -16.53 -5.42 -1.55
C LEU A 118 -16.62 -4.22 -2.51
N SER A 119 -17.84 -3.83 -2.92
CA SER A 119 -18.05 -2.64 -3.77
C SER A 119 -17.58 -1.34 -3.08
N SER A 120 -17.81 -1.21 -1.78
CA SER A 120 -17.36 -0.03 -1.02
C SER A 120 -15.83 0.04 -0.96
N PHE A 121 -15.16 -1.10 -0.76
CA PHE A 121 -13.71 -1.18 -0.75
C PHE A 121 -13.10 -1.00 -2.15
N ALA A 122 -13.78 -1.46 -3.21
CA ALA A 122 -13.37 -1.25 -4.60
C ALA A 122 -13.25 0.25 -4.95
N PHE A 123 -14.16 1.11 -4.48
CA PHE A 123 -14.06 2.56 -4.71
C PHE A 123 -12.82 3.19 -4.07
N PHE A 124 -12.40 2.70 -2.90
CA PHE A 124 -11.14 3.13 -2.29
C PHE A 124 -9.93 2.74 -3.18
N LEU A 125 -9.94 1.54 -3.76
CA LEU A 125 -8.90 1.08 -4.68
C LEU A 125 -8.89 1.87 -6.00
N ILE A 126 -10.06 2.26 -6.52
CA ILE A 126 -10.18 3.15 -7.69
C ILE A 126 -9.54 4.51 -7.39
N GLY A 127 -9.75 5.07 -6.19
CA GLY A 127 -9.07 6.28 -5.75
C GLY A 127 -7.54 6.15 -5.80
N PHE A 128 -7.00 5.01 -5.36
CA PHE A 128 -5.58 4.69 -5.46
C PHE A 128 -5.10 4.49 -6.90
N ALA A 129 -5.92 3.93 -7.79
CA ALA A 129 -5.61 3.82 -9.22
C ALA A 129 -5.47 5.21 -9.88
N ILE A 130 -6.40 6.13 -9.57
CA ILE A 130 -6.35 7.52 -10.06
C ILE A 130 -5.10 8.23 -9.53
N LEU A 131 -4.81 8.10 -8.24
CA LEU A 131 -3.62 8.68 -7.63
C LEU A 131 -2.33 8.13 -8.25
N SER A 132 -2.28 6.82 -8.48
CA SER A 132 -1.15 6.16 -9.14
C SER A 132 -0.95 6.67 -10.57
N PHE A 133 -2.03 6.98 -11.28
CA PHE A 133 -1.95 7.58 -12.62
C PHE A 133 -1.37 8.99 -12.58
N ILE A 134 -1.75 9.80 -11.59
CA ILE A 134 -1.14 11.12 -11.34
C ILE A 134 0.36 10.97 -11.03
N PHE A 135 0.74 10.01 -10.20
CA PHE A 135 2.16 9.71 -9.91
C PHE A 135 2.92 9.26 -11.15
N CYS A 136 2.31 8.47 -12.03
CA CYS A 136 2.91 8.07 -13.30
C CYS A 136 3.24 9.28 -14.18
N ILE A 137 2.33 10.25 -14.30
CA ILE A 137 2.58 11.50 -15.04
C ILE A 137 3.74 12.29 -14.40
N ALA A 138 3.74 12.41 -13.07
CA ALA A 138 4.80 13.11 -12.35
C ALA A 138 6.18 12.39 -12.45
N ALA A 139 6.18 11.06 -12.60
CA ALA A 139 7.38 10.24 -12.68
C ALA A 139 8.14 10.34 -14.02
N VAL A 140 7.54 10.95 -15.06
CA VAL A 140 8.12 11.00 -16.43
C VAL A 140 9.55 11.55 -16.47
N ARG A 141 9.88 12.50 -15.58
CA ARG A 141 11.20 13.14 -15.52
C ARG A 141 12.14 12.53 -14.46
N THR A 142 11.77 11.39 -13.89
CA THR A 142 12.52 10.76 -12.79
C THR A 142 13.51 9.70 -13.32
N ASN A 143 13.50 8.49 -12.76
CA ASN A 143 14.32 7.36 -13.18
C ASN A 143 13.45 6.36 -13.97
N ALA A 144 13.98 5.80 -15.06
CA ALA A 144 13.29 4.80 -15.87
C ALA A 144 12.72 3.63 -15.04
N LEU A 145 13.45 3.18 -14.02
CA LEU A 145 13.00 2.09 -13.14
C LEU A 145 11.83 2.52 -12.26
N TYR A 146 11.86 3.75 -11.76
CA TYR A 146 10.75 4.32 -10.98
C TYR A 146 9.53 4.56 -11.87
N MET A 147 9.74 5.03 -13.09
CA MET A 147 8.69 5.19 -14.09
C MET A 147 8.03 3.84 -14.43
N ALA A 148 8.82 2.78 -14.63
CA ALA A 148 8.29 1.44 -14.86
C ALA A 148 7.44 0.95 -13.67
N LEU A 149 7.88 1.18 -12.43
CA LEU A 149 7.09 0.85 -11.24
C LEU A 149 5.75 1.59 -11.22
N MET A 150 5.74 2.90 -11.51
CA MET A 150 4.50 3.68 -11.53
C MET A 150 3.55 3.26 -12.67
N ILE A 151 4.09 2.93 -13.84
CA ILE A 151 3.30 2.42 -14.97
C ILE A 151 2.62 1.10 -14.61
N LEU A 152 3.31 0.20 -13.88
CA LEU A 152 2.75 -1.09 -13.44
C LEU A 152 1.76 -0.94 -12.29
N LEU A 153 1.91 0.10 -11.47
CA LEU A 153 1.05 0.35 -10.32
C LEU A 153 -0.39 0.70 -10.73
N VAL A 154 -0.55 1.48 -11.80
CA VAL A 154 -1.86 1.89 -12.34
C VAL A 154 -2.75 0.69 -12.70
N PRO A 155 -2.35 -0.24 -13.60
CA PRO A 155 -3.16 -1.41 -13.90
C PRO A 155 -3.28 -2.35 -12.70
N THR A 156 -2.29 -2.39 -11.80
CA THR A 156 -2.40 -3.21 -10.57
C THR A 156 -3.60 -2.77 -9.73
N PHE A 157 -3.71 -1.49 -9.37
CA PHE A 157 -4.86 -1.03 -8.57
C PHE A 157 -6.19 -1.15 -9.33
N SER A 158 -6.21 -0.93 -10.64
CA SER A 158 -7.43 -1.12 -11.46
C SER A 158 -7.89 -2.57 -11.51
N CYS A 159 -6.97 -3.52 -11.72
CA CYS A 159 -7.29 -4.95 -11.74
C CYS A 159 -7.72 -5.44 -10.36
N VAL A 160 -7.03 -5.00 -9.30
CA VAL A 160 -7.41 -5.35 -7.93
C VAL A 160 -8.78 -4.77 -7.62
N ALA A 161 -9.06 -3.50 -7.94
CA ALA A 161 -10.39 -2.90 -7.75
C ALA A 161 -11.52 -3.68 -8.44
N THR A 162 -11.25 -4.24 -9.63
CA THR A 162 -12.23 -5.04 -10.39
C THR A 162 -12.45 -6.43 -9.78
N SER A 163 -11.52 -6.92 -8.96
CA SER A 163 -11.62 -8.23 -8.31
C SER A 163 -12.45 -8.22 -7.01
N PHE A 164 -12.81 -7.03 -6.50
CA PHE A 164 -13.72 -6.82 -5.37
C PHE A 164 -15.11 -6.48 -5.92
#